data_AF-A0A3N4K7H1-F1
#
_entry.id   AF-A0A3N4K7H1-F1
#
_cell.length_a   1.000
_cell.length_b   1.000
_cell.length_c   1.000
_cell.angle_alpha   90.00
_cell.angle_beta   90.00
_cell.angle_gamma   90.00
#
_symmetry.space_group_name_H-M   'P 1'
#
loop_
_entity.id
_entity.type
_entity.pdbx_description
1 polymer ?
#
loop_
_entity_poly.entity_id
_entity_poly.type
_entity_poly.pdbx_seq_one_letter_code
_entity_poly.pdbx_strand_id
1 'polypeptide(L)' 'PANSLDLNPIENTWHILKSCLGKHFTSEHHPHSEDELWEVLSKEWEEIDQSTLDRLIDSMPEWLADVIKAQG' A
#
# COMPACT_ATOMS: atom_id res chain seq x y z
N PRO A 1 19.96 2.22 7.79
CA PRO A 1 19.33 3.56 7.64
C PRO A 1 17.84 3.48 7.97
N ALA A 2 17.26 4.61 8.36
CA ALA A 2 15.89 4.76 8.81
C ALA A 2 14.85 4.70 7.66
N ASN A 3 15.08 3.84 6.65
CA ASN A 3 14.21 3.67 5.47
C ASN A 3 13.67 2.23 5.38
N SER A 4 13.46 1.56 6.52
CA SER A 4 12.83 0.23 6.58
C SER A 4 11.34 0.23 6.21
N LEU A 5 10.76 1.40 5.89
CA LEU A 5 9.37 1.55 5.43
C LEU A 5 9.19 1.03 3.99
N ASP A 6 10.20 1.13 3.13
CA ASP A 6 10.12 0.66 1.73
C ASP A 6 10.16 -0.89 1.59
N LEU A 7 10.42 -1.60 2.70
CA LEU A 7 10.64 -3.05 2.72
C LEU A 7 9.50 -3.82 3.37
N ASN A 8 8.54 -3.13 3.97
CA ASN A 8 7.41 -3.78 4.61
C ASN A 8 6.30 -4.00 3.57
N PRO A 9 5.94 -5.25 3.23
CA PRO A 9 4.83 -5.52 2.30
C PRO A 9 3.52 -4.85 2.76
N ILE A 10 3.36 -4.60 4.07
CA ILE A 10 2.22 -3.86 4.62
C ILE A 10 2.25 -2.39 4.19
N GLU A 11 3.41 -1.73 4.18
CA GLU A 11 3.50 -0.32 3.75
C GLU A 11 3.29 -0.21 2.23
N ASN A 12 3.77 -1.18 1.45
CA ASN A 12 3.48 -1.23 0.01
C ASN A 12 2.00 -1.47 -0.27
N THR A 13 1.35 -2.35 0.50
CA THR A 13 -0.11 -2.52 0.43
C THR A 13 -0.82 -1.22 0.78
N TRP A 14 -0.39 -0.55 1.85
CA TRP A 14 -0.92 0.74 2.25
C TRP A 14 -0.70 1.84 1.19
N HIS A 15 0.41 1.80 0.46
CA HIS A 15 0.69 2.70 -0.66
C HIS A 15 -0.30 2.49 -1.82
N ILE A 16 -0.66 1.24 -2.11
CA ILE A 16 -1.67 0.90 -3.11
C ILE A 16 -3.04 1.45 -2.68
N LEU A 17 -3.45 1.22 -1.42
CA LEU A 17 -4.69 1.78 -0.89
C LEU A 17 -4.75 3.30 -0.92
N LYS A 18 -3.68 3.97 -0.47
CA LYS A 18 -3.58 5.43 -0.53
C LYS A 18 -3.72 5.94 -1.97
N SER A 19 -3.11 5.25 -2.93
CA SER A 19 -3.22 5.58 -4.35
C SER A 19 -4.63 5.36 -4.91
N CYS A 20 -5.33 4.32 -4.48
CA CYS A 20 -6.73 4.08 -4.83
C CYS A 20 -7.66 5.14 -4.23
N LEU A 21 -7.49 5.45 -2.94
CA LEU A 21 -8.24 6.51 -2.26
C LEU A 21 -8.02 7.88 -2.91
N GLY A 22 -6.82 8.18 -3.41
CA GLY A 22 -6.54 9.40 -4.16
C GLY A 22 -7.32 9.55 -5.47
N LYS A 23 -7.92 8.47 -5.99
CA LYS A 23 -8.83 8.52 -7.16
C LYS A 23 -10.25 8.94 -6.77
N HIS A 24 -10.67 8.63 -5.55
CA HIS A 24 -12.00 8.94 -5.01
C HIS A 24 -12.01 10.27 -4.26
N PHE A 25 -10.94 10.54 -3.53
CA PHE A 25 -10.77 11.75 -2.75
C PHE A 25 -9.62 12.58 -3.33
N THR A 26 -9.96 13.76 -3.82
CA THR A 26 -9.00 14.72 -4.38
C THR A 26 -8.79 15.87 -3.42
N SER A 27 -7.87 16.79 -3.73
CA SER A 27 -7.66 18.01 -2.92
C SER A 27 -8.90 18.90 -2.83
N GLU A 28 -9.88 18.73 -3.72
CA GLU A 28 -11.13 19.49 -3.73
C GLU A 28 -12.35 18.67 -3.30
N HIS A 29 -12.20 17.34 -3.19
CA HIS A 29 -13.27 16.43 -2.82
C HIS A 29 -12.78 15.50 -1.71
N HIS A 30 -13.09 15.87 -0.47
CA HIS A 30 -12.74 15.11 0.72
C HIS A 30 -13.93 14.24 1.16
N PRO A 31 -13.68 13.14 1.85
CA PRO A 31 -14.76 12.41 2.51
C PRO A 31 -15.49 13.34 3.48
N HIS A 32 -16.82 13.31 3.41
CA HIS A 32 -17.73 14.10 4.23
C HIS A 32 -17.86 13.51 5.65
N SER A 33 -17.47 12.25 5.83
CA SER A 33 -17.49 11.54 7.12
C SER A 33 -16.45 10.41 7.19
N GLU A 34 -16.14 9.97 8.41
CA GLU A 34 -15.30 8.78 8.63
C GLU A 34 -15.95 7.51 8.06
N ASP A 35 -17.28 7.40 8.12
CA ASP A 35 -18.02 6.27 7.57
C ASP A 35 -17.88 6.16 6.04
N GLU A 36 -18.00 7.28 5.32
CA GLU A 36 -17.80 7.32 3.87
C GLU A 36 -16.37 6.92 3.49
N LEU A 37 -15.37 7.42 4.25
CA LEU A 37 -13.99 7.02 4.05
C LEU A 37 -13.82 5.50 4.26
N TRP A 38 -14.44 4.96 5.31
CA TRP A 38 -14.36 3.53 5.62
C TRP A 38 -15.05 2.65 4.57
N GLU A 39 -16.20 3.07 4.03
CA GLU A 39 -16.89 2.36 2.96
C GLU A 39 -16.03 2.29 1.69
N VAL A 40 -15.48 3.42 1.25
CA VAL A 40 -14.62 3.46 0.06
C VAL A 40 -13.34 2.67 0.30
N LEU A 41 -12.73 2.79 1.48
CA LEU A 41 -11.52 2.05 1.83
C LEU A 41 -11.76 0.54 1.85
N SER A 42 -12.86 0.08 2.44
CA SER A 42 -13.22 -1.34 2.49
C SER A 42 -13.50 -1.90 1.09
N LYS A 43 -14.21 -1.13 0.26
CA LYS A 43 -14.48 -1.51 -1.13
C LYS A 43 -13.19 -1.63 -1.94
N GLU A 44 -12.31 -0.63 -1.88
CA GLU A 44 -11.04 -0.69 -2.59
C GLU A 44 -10.15 -1.81 -2.06
N TRP A 45 -10.20 -2.10 -0.75
CA TRP A 45 -9.48 -3.24 -0.16
C TRP A 45 -9.95 -4.57 -0.73
N GLU A 46 -11.26 -4.78 -0.88
CA GLU A 46 -11.84 -6.00 -1.44
C GLU A 46 -11.55 -6.16 -2.94
N GLU A 47 -11.40 -5.07 -3.67
CA GLU A 47 -11.06 -5.06 -5.11
C GLU A 47 -9.56 -5.30 -5.38
N ILE A 48 -8.69 -5.22 -4.35
CA ILE A 48 -7.27 -5.58 -4.51
C ILE A 48 -7.17 -7.08 -4.74
N ASP A 49 -6.82 -7.46 -5.96
CA ASP A 49 -6.66 -8.85 -6.33
C ASP A 49 -5.54 -9.52 -5.49
N GLN A 50 -5.83 -10.70 -4.95
CA GLN A 50 -4.91 -11.47 -4.12
C GLN A 50 -3.57 -11.71 -4.82
N SER A 51 -3.54 -11.86 -6.16
CA SER A 51 -2.30 -12.02 -6.91
C SER A 51 -1.38 -10.79 -6.86
N THR A 52 -1.94 -9.60 -6.61
CA THR A 52 -1.16 -8.38 -6.38
C THR A 52 -0.43 -8.46 -5.03
N LEU A 53 -1.11 -8.97 -3.99
CA LEU A 53 -0.53 -9.19 -2.67
C LEU A 53 0.50 -10.33 -2.69
N ASP A 54 0.20 -11.41 -3.41
CA ASP A 54 1.12 -12.55 -3.54
C ASP A 54 2.42 -12.13 -4.24
N ARG A 55 2.32 -11.32 -5.31
CA ARG A 55 3.50 -10.74 -5.98
C ARG A 55 4.35 -9.85 -5.07
N LEU A 56 3.71 -9.09 -4.19
CA LEU A 56 4.38 -8.27 -3.18
C LEU A 56 5.15 -9.09 -2.16
N ILE A 57 4.61 -10.25 -1.78
CA ILE A 57 5.26 -11.21 -0.89
C ILE A 57 6.40 -11.93 -1.62
N ASP A 58 6.16 -12.36 -2.86
CA ASP A 58 7.14 -13.06 -3.68
C ASP A 58 8.35 -12.20 -4.04
N SER A 59 8.21 -10.87 -4.09
CA SER A 59 9.35 -9.95 -4.31
C SER A 59 10.19 -9.69 -3.04
N MET A 60 9.74 -10.12 -1.86
CA MET A 60 10.48 -9.90 -0.61
C MET A 60 11.89 -10.52 -0.56
N PRO A 61 12.15 -11.74 -1.07
CA PRO A 61 13.49 -12.34 -1.02
C PRO A 61 14.51 -11.53 -1.81
N GLU A 62 14.11 -10.97 -2.96
CA GLU A 62 14.97 -10.12 -3.79
C GLU A 62 15.25 -8.79 -3.10
N TRP A 63 14.26 -8.21 -2.42
CA TRP A 63 14.44 -6.98 -1.64
C TRP A 63 15.32 -7.17 -0.41
N LEU A 64 15.18 -8.28 0.31
CA LEU A 64 16.07 -8.64 1.42
C LEU A 64 17.53 -8.74 0.95
N ALA A 65 17.78 -9.29 -0.24
CA ALA A 65 19.10 -9.34 -0.83
C ALA A 65 19.65 -7.94 -1.18
N ASP A 66 18.82 -7.06 -1.74
CA ASP A 66 19.21 -5.67 -2.04
C ASP A 66 19.51 -4.86 -0.78
N VAL A 67 18.80 -5.09 0.32
CA VAL A 67 19.05 -4.43 1.62
C VAL A 67 20.36 -4.89 2.25
N ILE A 68 20.65 -6.19 2.18
CA ILE A 68 21.92 -6.74 2.62
C ILE A 68 23.06 -6.14 1.78
N LYS A 69 22.85 -5.97 0.47
CA LYS A 69 23.81 -5.40 -0.47
C LYS A 69 24.00 -3.89 -0.30
N ALA A 70 22.96 -3.16 0.10
CA ALA A 70 23.02 -1.73 0.39
C ALA A 70 23.83 -1.39 1.65
N GLN A 71 24.27 -2.39 2.44
CA GLN A 71 24.89 -2.21 3.77
C GLN A 71 24.06 -1.31 4.70
N GLY A 72 22.74 -1.41 4.54
CA GLY A 72 21.82 -0.46 5.11
C GLY A 72 21.37 0.56 4.08
#